data_AF-A0A1F7FVL0-F1
#
_entry.id   AF-A0A1F7FVL0-F1
#
_cell.length_a   1.000
_cell.length_b   1.000
_cell.length_c   1.000
_cell.angle_alpha   90.00
_cell.angle_beta   90.00
_cell.angle_gamma   90.00
#
_symmetry.space_group_name_H-M   'P 1'
#
loop_
_entity.id
_entity.type
_entity.pdbx_description
1 polymer ?
#
loop_
_entity_poly.entity_id
_entity_poly.type
_entity_poly.pdbx_seq_one_letter_code
_entity_poly.pdbx_strand_id
1 'polypeptide(L)' 'MDKYRDEGTILNITGNAGTHYNSVRIVETYDDFIVVEPAAGAEQAGGTFRGACANVNTATITRLEEAGPDQRLRARLKGS' A
#
# COMPACT_ATOMS: atom_id res chain seq x y z
N MET A 1 -5.57 13.31 -11.67
CA MET A 1 -4.77 12.18 -11.14
C MET A 1 -5.73 11.00 -11.00
N ASP A 2 -6.02 10.27 -12.08
CA ASP A 2 -7.02 9.18 -12.07
C ASP A 2 -6.39 7.78 -12.19
N LYS A 3 -5.06 7.66 -12.26
CA LYS A 3 -4.37 6.38 -12.52
C LYS A 3 -4.35 5.39 -11.36
N TYR A 4 -4.96 5.70 -10.22
CA TYR A 4 -4.91 4.88 -9.00
C TYR A 4 -6.29 4.57 -8.41
N ARG A 5 -7.35 4.89 -9.14
CA ARG A 5 -8.74 4.54 -8.80
C ARG A 5 -9.10 3.09 -9.12
N ASP A 6 -8.17 2.31 -9.67
CA ASP A 6 -8.42 0.90 -9.95
C ASP A 6 -8.41 0.12 -8.63
N GLU A 7 -9.60 -0.17 -8.12
CA GLU A 7 -9.84 -1.03 -6.97
C GLU A 7 -9.06 -2.35 -7.16
N GLY A 8 -8.07 -2.60 -6.30
CA GLY A 8 -7.23 -3.79 -6.37
C GLY A 8 -5.81 -3.58 -6.87
N THR A 9 -5.43 -2.35 -7.24
CA THR A 9 -4.01 -2.05 -7.49
C THR A 9 -3.19 -2.22 -6.21
N ILE A 10 -2.21 -3.12 -6.27
CA ILE A 10 -1.26 -3.36 -5.17
C ILE A 10 -0.05 -2.45 -5.38
N LEU A 11 0.34 -1.72 -4.34
CA LEU A 11 1.34 -0.68 -4.35
C LEU A 11 2.46 -0.96 -3.34
N ASN A 12 3.65 -0.46 -3.66
CA ASN A 12 4.74 -0.25 -2.73
C ASN A 12 4.89 1.26 -2.52
N ILE A 13 4.81 1.71 -1.27
CA ILE A 13 4.86 3.12 -0.89
C ILE A 13 6.09 3.34 -0.03
N THR A 14 6.93 4.31 -0.38
CA THR A 14 8.03 4.76 0.47
C THR A 14 7.77 6.18 0.93
N GLY A 15 7.78 6.38 2.24
CA GLY A 15 7.73 7.67 2.90
C GLY A 15 9.10 8.14 3.37
N ASN A 16 9.15 9.40 3.78
CA ASN A 16 10.31 9.99 4.44
C ASN A 16 10.75 9.17 5.67
N ALA A 17 12.03 9.32 6.03
CA ALA A 17 12.68 8.60 7.14
C ALA A 17 12.74 7.07 6.97
N GLY A 18 12.62 6.55 5.74
CA GLY A 18 12.80 5.11 5.45
C GLY A 18 11.58 4.26 5.80
N THR A 19 10.39 4.85 5.89
CA THR A 19 9.16 4.09 6.09
C THR A 19 8.74 3.45 4.78
N HIS A 20 8.55 2.13 4.76
CA HIS A 20 8.12 1.41 3.56
C HIS A 20 6.83 0.65 3.84
N TYR A 21 5.80 0.82 3.00
CA TYR A 21 4.58 0.03 3.02
C TYR A 21 4.56 -0.82 1.75
N ASN A 22 4.88 -2.11 1.88
CA ASN A 22 4.97 -2.99 0.72
C ASN A 22 3.68 -3.78 0.52
N SER A 23 3.30 -3.94 -0.75
CA SER A 23 2.15 -4.75 -1.17
C SER A 23 0.86 -4.35 -0.47
N VAL A 24 0.54 -3.05 -0.48
CA VAL A 24 -0.67 -2.48 0.11
C VAL A 24 -1.69 -2.07 -0.95
N ARG A 25 -2.95 -1.96 -0.57
CA ARG A 25 -4.00 -1.34 -1.38
C ARG A 25 -4.51 -0.08 -0.71
N ILE A 26 -4.87 0.92 -1.51
CA ILE A 26 -5.56 2.12 -1.01
C ILE A 26 -7.01 1.76 -0.76
N VAL A 27 -7.51 2.02 0.44
CA VAL A 27 -8.92 1.79 0.81
C VAL A 27 -9.71 3.09 0.94
N GLU A 28 -9.04 4.19 1.33
CA GLU A 28 -9.64 5.51 1.43
C GLU A 28 -8.64 6.58 1.01
N THR A 29 -9.13 7.69 0.45
CA THR A 29 -8.33 8.85 0.05
C THR A 29 -8.91 10.11 0.67
N TYR A 30 -8.04 10.88 1.30
CA TYR A 30 -8.32 12.20 1.87
C TYR A 30 -7.38 13.22 1.23
N ASP A 31 -7.58 14.51 1.52
CA ASP A 31 -6.79 15.59 0.90
C ASP A 31 -5.29 15.53 1.28
N ASP A 32 -4.99 15.12 2.51
CA ASP A 32 -3.65 15.17 3.11
C ASP A 32 -3.07 13.78 3.44
N PHE A 33 -3.89 12.72 3.43
CA PHE A 33 -3.43 11.34 3.62
C PHE A 33 -4.24 10.33 2.83
N ILE A 34 -3.64 9.15 2.63
CA ILE A 34 -4.34 7.95 2.15
C ILE A 34 -4.39 6.92 3.26
N VAL A 35 -5.44 6.11 3.28
CA VAL A 35 -5.53 4.94 4.14
C VAL A 35 -5.19 3.73 3.29
N VAL A 36 -4.24 2.92 3.77
CA VAL A 36 -3.81 1.71 3.11
C VAL A 36 -3.95 0.51 4.03
N GLU A 37 -4.21 -0.65 3.46
CA GLU A 37 -4.15 -1.92 4.18
C GLU A 37 -3.29 -2.92 3.41
N PRO A 38 -2.71 -3.94 4.08
CA PRO A 38 -1.99 -5.00 3.39
C PRO A 38 -2.92 -5.64 2.36
N ALA A 39 -2.43 -5.85 1.14
CA ALA A 39 -3.14 -6.71 0.20
C ALA A 39 -3.28 -8.10 0.85
N ALA A 40 -4.43 -8.75 0.64
CA ALA A 40 -4.67 -10.09 1.16
C ALA A 40 -3.44 -10.96 0.86
N GLY A 41 -2.93 -11.69 1.86
CA GLY A 41 -1.78 -12.58 1.69
C GLY A 41 -0.40 -11.94 1.56
N ALA A 42 -0.29 -10.61 1.53
CA ALA A 42 1.00 -9.94 1.62
C ALA A 42 1.65 -10.19 2.99
N GLU A 43 2.95 -10.49 3.01
CA GLU A 43 3.74 -10.32 4.23
C GLU A 43 3.84 -8.82 4.51
N GLN A 44 3.46 -8.41 5.72
CA GLN A 44 3.55 -7.02 6.16
C GLN A 44 5.01 -6.62 6.28
N ALA A 45 5.63 -6.26 5.16
CA ALA A 45 7.01 -5.81 5.13
C ALA A 45 7.02 -4.28 5.26
N GLY A 46 7.22 -3.83 6.50
CA GLY A 46 7.43 -2.42 6.85
C GLY A 46 6.15 -1.59 7.03
N GLY A 47 6.31 -0.45 7.72
CA GLY A 47 5.26 0.55 7.93
C GLY A 47 4.60 0.45 9.31
N THR A 48 4.18 1.59 9.87
CA THR A 48 3.49 1.63 11.17
C THR A 48 1.99 1.47 10.96
N PHE A 49 1.51 0.23 10.92
CA PHE A 49 0.08 -0.06 10.87
C PHE A 49 -0.54 0.02 12.27
N ARG A 50 -1.78 0.52 12.35
CA ARG A 50 -2.59 0.56 13.56
C ARG A 50 -3.78 -0.39 13.35
N GLY A 51 -3.58 -1.67 13.66
CA GLY A 51 -4.53 -2.72 13.32
C GLY A 51 -4.39 -3.13 11.85
N ALA A 52 -5.51 -3.16 11.11
CA ALA A 52 -5.52 -3.58 9.70
C ALA A 52 -5.01 -2.50 8.73
N CYS A 53 -4.99 -1.23 9.14
CA CYS A 53 -4.73 -0.11 8.24
C CYS A 53 -3.55 0.76 8.70
N ALA A 54 -3.01 1.54 7.77
CA ALA A 54 -2.04 2.59 8.01
C ALA A 54 -2.49 3.88 7.32
N ASN A 55 -2.33 5.01 8.03
CA ASN A 55 -2.53 6.34 7.46
C ASN A 55 -1.19 6.83 6.95
N VAL A 56 -1.12 7.14 5.66
CA VAL A 56 0.10 7.62 5.00
C VAL A 56 -0.13 9.05 4.57
N ASN A 57 0.56 9.99 5.22
CA ASN A 57 0.56 11.39 4.82
C ASN A 57 1.16 11.51 3.40
N THR A 58 0.39 12.05 2.46
CA THR A 58 0.80 12.09 1.04
C THR A 58 2.01 13.00 0.82
N ALA A 59 2.17 14.04 1.63
CA ALA A 59 3.30 14.96 1.56
C ALA A 59 4.64 14.31 2.00
N THR A 60 4.59 13.16 2.67
CA THR A 60 5.81 12.42 3.07
C THR A 60 6.20 11.34 2.09
N ILE A 61 5.37 11.04 1.08
CA ILE A 61 5.65 9.99 0.09
C ILE A 61 6.75 10.45 -0.85
N THR A 62 7.88 9.75 -0.84
CA THR A 62 9.00 9.98 -1.75
C THR A 62 8.99 9.04 -2.95
N ARG A 63 8.28 7.91 -2.85
CA ARG A 63 8.17 6.92 -3.94
C ARG A 63 6.84 6.19 -3.89
N LEU A 64 6.24 6.00 -5.06
CA LEU A 64 5.00 5.26 -5.25
C LEU A 64 5.14 4.36 -6.48
N GLU A 65 5.13 3.05 -6.27
CA GLU A 65 5.35 2.05 -7.32
C GLU A 65 4.25 0.99 -7.28
N GLU A 66 3.86 0.48 -8.45
CA GLU A 66 3.02 -0.72 -8.52
C GLU A 66 3.84 -1.94 -8.10
N ALA A 67 3.25 -2.80 -7.27
CA ALA A 67 3.88 -4.05 -6.88
C ALA A 67 4.05 -4.98 -8.09
N GLY A 68 5.20 -5.65 -8.17
CA GLY A 68 5.53 -6.53 -9.29
C GLY A 68 4.61 -7.76 -9.38
N PRO A 69 4.61 -8.46 -10.53
CA PRO A 69 3.73 -9.62 -10.78
C PRO A 69 3.81 -10.70 -9.70
N ASP A 70 5.02 -10.99 -9.18
CA ASP A 70 5.24 -12.01 -8.15
C ASP A 70 4.67 -11.61 -6.78
N GLN A 71 4.72 -10.31 -6.44
CA GLN A 71 4.13 -9.79 -5.21
C GLN A 71 2.60 -9.83 -5.30
N ARG A 72 2.04 -9.49 -6.47
CA ARG A 72 0.60 -9.64 -6.74
C ARG A 72 0.15 -11.09 -6.65
N LEU A 73 0.93 -12.02 -7.19
CA LEU A 73 0.61 -13.45 -7.16
C LEU A 73 0.64 -14.02 -5.73
N ARG A 74 1.67 -13.67 -4.93
CA ARG A 74 1.77 -14.09 -3.52
C ARG A 74 0.60 -13.58 -2.68
N ALA A 75 0.19 -12.34 -2.90
CA ALA A 75 -0.99 -11.77 -2.26
C ALA A 75 -2.25 -12.59 -2.61
N ARG A 76 -2.49 -12.85 -3.90
CA ARG A 76 -3.69 -13.58 -4.37
C ARG A 76 -3.77 -15.03 -3.86
N LEU A 77 -2.64 -15.73 -3.75
CA LEU A 77 -2.61 -17.16 -3.38
C LEU A 77 -2.85 -17.45 -1.89
N LYS A 78 -2.52 -16.52 -0.98
CA LYS A 78 -2.67 -16.74 0.47
C LYS A 78 -4.06 -16.37 1.02
N GLY A 79 -4.93 -15.81 0.18
CA GLY A 79 -6.32 -15.47 0.50
C GLY A 79 -7.36 -16.46 -0.03
N SER A 80 -6.93 -17.62 -0.55
CA SER A 80 -7.78 -18.74 -0.99
C SER A 80 -7.90 -19.82 0.09
#